data_AF-A0A7W4EBT8-F1
#
_entry.id   AF-A0A7W4EBT8-F1
#
_cell.length_a   1.000
_cell.length_b   1.000
_cell.length_c   1.000
_cell.angle_alpha   90.00
_cell.angle_beta   90.00
_cell.angle_gamma   90.00
#
_symmetry.space_group_name_H-M   'P 1'
#
loop_
_entity.id
_entity.type
_entity.pdbx_description
1 polymer ?
#
loop_
_entity_poly.entity_id
_entity_poly.type
_entity_poly.pdbx_seq_one_letter_code
_entity_poly.pdbx_strand_id
1 'polypeptide(L)'
;IDPFSSLEEIDLTVEKTLNVLSGFLKKYPHRHQQIFDEVCNFFNNLFSSCHLRNFYNSAPNITLSAYNESGLSDQLVNNVYVRSDNEALFRNEMMNGASCHYWSIFMKNMFDRLEEVGLPVESYIYMFNEKTSRHSGVILKHKKPDGNIQNFIIDAGGINKVFKKLILPIDAQVIDYSPAVRSSLQELVAKKNKTDDCLYFDHSEDFIAEVSKKQSLAISLEFHSPFEGEHHELITVKITPGKIHLTKGPLAWDIGFDQKLFIQKVKALEDISDNEVEDPVLEALFESLAFSSYETRILWDKYFQLLRGKINARRLAFVAGYEE
;
A
#
# COMPACT_ATOMS: atom_id res chain seq x y z
N ILE A 1 4.73 9.22 -26.86
CA ILE A 1 3.51 9.86 -26.33
C ILE A 1 3.96 10.57 -25.07
N ASP A 2 3.61 11.85 -24.90
CA ASP A 2 3.93 12.58 -23.67
C ASP A 2 3.12 11.97 -22.51
N PRO A 3 3.77 11.45 -21.44
CA PRO A 3 3.07 10.84 -20.32
C PRO A 3 1.97 11.73 -19.73
N PHE A 4 2.15 13.05 -19.72
CA PHE A 4 1.15 13.99 -19.21
C PHE A 4 -0.10 14.06 -20.11
N SER A 5 0.09 14.07 -21.43
CA SER A 5 -1.04 14.02 -22.37
C SER A 5 -1.86 12.74 -22.24
N SER A 6 -1.22 11.62 -21.91
CA SER A 6 -1.93 10.34 -21.65
C SER A 6 -2.72 10.36 -20.34
N LEU A 7 -2.22 11.03 -19.31
CA LEU A 7 -2.93 11.16 -18.03
C LEU A 7 -4.18 12.04 -18.18
N GLU A 8 -4.06 13.19 -18.84
CA GLU A 8 -5.20 14.08 -19.13
C GLU A 8 -6.29 13.35 -19.95
N GLU A 9 -5.89 12.53 -20.92
CA GLU A 9 -6.82 11.70 -21.69
C GLU A 9 -7.53 10.64 -20.82
N ILE A 10 -6.83 10.04 -19.85
CA ILE A 10 -7.42 9.07 -18.91
C ILE A 10 -8.41 9.78 -17.97
N ASP A 11 -8.05 10.92 -17.37
CA ASP A 11 -8.97 11.66 -16.49
C ASP A 11 -10.22 12.12 -17.25
N LEU A 12 -10.06 12.63 -18.46
CA LEU A 12 -11.20 12.98 -19.31
C LEU A 12 -12.07 11.75 -19.60
N THR A 13 -11.46 10.58 -19.75
CA THR A 13 -12.18 9.31 -19.96
C THR A 13 -12.92 8.86 -18.70
N VAL A 14 -12.30 8.96 -17.52
CA VAL A 14 -12.94 8.67 -16.22
C VAL A 14 -14.15 9.58 -16.02
N GLU A 15 -13.98 10.90 -16.21
CA GLU A 15 -15.07 11.87 -16.06
C GLU A 15 -16.20 11.65 -17.06
N LYS A 16 -15.90 11.38 -18.34
CA LYS A 16 -16.93 11.01 -19.32
C LYS A 16 -17.68 9.75 -18.91
N THR A 17 -16.97 8.75 -18.39
CA THR A 17 -17.56 7.49 -17.94
C THR A 17 -18.50 7.71 -16.76
N LEU A 18 -18.08 8.47 -15.76
CA LEU A 18 -18.90 8.83 -14.61
C LEU A 18 -20.15 9.64 -15.01
N ASN A 19 -20.01 10.56 -15.97
CA ASN A 19 -21.15 11.33 -16.49
C ASN A 19 -22.18 10.46 -17.23
N VAL A 20 -21.71 9.55 -18.09
CA VAL A 20 -22.57 8.57 -18.77
C VAL A 20 -23.27 7.69 -17.75
N LEU A 21 -22.53 7.22 -16.73
CA LEU A 21 -23.07 6.40 -15.66
C LEU A 21 -24.15 7.15 -14.86
N SER A 22 -23.93 8.43 -14.52
CA SER A 22 -24.93 9.26 -13.84
C SER A 22 -26.21 9.39 -14.66
N GLY A 23 -26.09 9.69 -15.97
CA GLY A 23 -27.25 9.78 -16.86
C GLY A 23 -28.01 8.45 -16.95
N PHE A 24 -27.28 7.33 -16.98
CA PHE A 24 -27.86 6.01 -17.02
C PHE A 24 -28.58 5.64 -15.72
N LEU A 25 -27.96 5.87 -14.55
CA LEU A 25 -28.54 5.60 -13.23
C LEU A 25 -29.78 6.45 -12.97
N LYS A 26 -29.79 7.72 -13.40
CA LYS A 26 -30.97 8.59 -13.35
C LYS A 26 -32.13 8.04 -14.19
N LYS A 27 -31.83 7.50 -15.37
CA LYS A 27 -32.85 6.97 -16.29
C LYS A 27 -33.32 5.56 -15.91
N TYR A 28 -32.43 4.75 -15.35
CA TYR A 28 -32.65 3.33 -15.05
C TYR A 28 -32.21 2.98 -13.61
N PRO A 29 -32.82 3.57 -12.58
CA PRO A 29 -32.38 3.37 -11.20
C PRO A 29 -32.44 1.90 -10.77
N HIS A 30 -33.44 1.14 -11.24
CA HIS A 30 -33.58 -0.29 -10.95
C HIS A 30 -32.41 -1.16 -11.45
N ARG A 31 -31.55 -0.66 -12.35
CA ARG A 31 -30.39 -1.39 -12.87
C ARG A 31 -29.12 -1.18 -12.03
N HIS A 32 -29.20 -0.45 -10.92
CA HIS A 32 -28.04 -0.16 -10.08
C HIS A 32 -27.34 -1.43 -9.57
N GLN A 33 -28.07 -2.55 -9.34
CA GLN A 33 -27.45 -3.82 -8.95
C GLN A 33 -26.54 -4.36 -10.04
N GLN A 34 -27.05 -4.42 -11.28
CA GLN A 34 -26.28 -4.92 -12.41
C GLN A 34 -25.01 -4.08 -12.62
N ILE A 35 -25.13 -2.75 -12.52
CA ILE A 35 -24.00 -1.84 -12.63
C ILE A 35 -22.97 -2.10 -11.54
N PHE A 36 -23.44 -2.25 -10.30
CA PHE A 36 -22.57 -2.54 -9.17
C PHE A 36 -21.81 -3.87 -9.36
N ASP A 37 -22.49 -4.89 -9.88
CA ASP A 37 -21.88 -6.19 -10.18
C ASP A 37 -20.80 -6.05 -11.28
N GLU A 38 -21.05 -5.25 -12.32
CA GLU A 38 -20.06 -4.96 -13.38
C GLU A 38 -18.85 -4.18 -12.85
N VAL A 39 -19.06 -3.20 -11.96
CA VAL A 39 -17.97 -2.48 -11.28
C VAL A 39 -17.11 -3.46 -10.47
N CYS A 40 -17.74 -4.33 -9.69
CA CYS A 40 -17.03 -5.35 -8.92
C CYS A 40 -16.23 -6.31 -9.82
N ASN A 41 -16.83 -6.74 -10.93
CA ASN A 41 -16.18 -7.60 -11.91
C ASN A 41 -15.00 -6.90 -12.58
N PHE A 42 -15.17 -5.63 -12.96
CA PHE A 42 -14.11 -4.83 -13.57
C PHE A 42 -12.88 -4.76 -12.67
N PHE A 43 -13.03 -4.37 -11.39
CA PHE A 43 -11.90 -4.26 -10.47
C PHE A 43 -11.23 -5.62 -10.18
N ASN A 44 -12.03 -6.69 -10.01
CA ASN A 44 -11.50 -8.03 -9.81
C ASN A 44 -10.75 -8.56 -11.06
N ASN A 45 -11.24 -8.25 -12.26
CA ASN A 45 -10.59 -8.62 -13.51
C ASN A 45 -9.33 -7.79 -13.77
N LEU A 46 -9.36 -6.48 -13.55
CA LEU A 46 -8.20 -5.60 -13.65
C LEU A 46 -7.04 -6.12 -12.77
N PHE A 47 -7.33 -6.44 -11.51
CA PHE A 47 -6.36 -7.04 -10.57
C PHE A 47 -5.79 -8.36 -11.11
N SER A 48 -6.68 -9.26 -11.57
CA SER A 48 -6.29 -10.57 -12.09
C SER A 48 -5.41 -10.47 -13.34
N SER A 49 -5.80 -9.62 -14.29
CA SER A 49 -5.16 -9.43 -15.60
C SER A 49 -3.81 -8.74 -15.51
N CYS A 50 -3.66 -7.78 -14.60
CA CYS A 50 -2.39 -7.11 -14.42
C CYS A 50 -1.43 -7.89 -13.52
N HIS A 51 -1.80 -9.11 -13.07
CA HIS A 51 -1.08 -9.89 -12.05
C HIS A 51 -0.73 -9.08 -10.80
N LEU A 52 -1.51 -8.03 -10.55
CA LEU A 52 -1.37 -7.17 -9.41
C LEU A 52 -1.84 -8.04 -8.27
N ARG A 53 -0.93 -8.64 -7.51
CA ARG A 53 -1.27 -9.35 -6.27
C ARG A 53 -1.22 -8.41 -5.08
N ASN A 54 -0.53 -7.29 -5.24
CA ASN A 54 -0.36 -6.21 -4.30
C ASN A 54 -0.24 -4.94 -5.17
N PHE A 55 -1.11 -3.93 -4.98
CA PHE A 55 -0.92 -2.62 -5.57
C PHE A 55 0.11 -1.87 -4.72
N TYR A 56 1.24 -1.53 -5.32
CA TYR A 56 2.29 -0.78 -4.66
C TYR A 56 2.28 0.63 -5.22
N ASN A 57 2.44 1.62 -4.35
CA ASN A 57 2.70 2.97 -4.81
C ASN A 57 4.05 2.97 -5.59
N SER A 58 3.98 3.11 -6.90
CA SER A 58 5.10 3.18 -7.83
C SER A 58 5.75 4.57 -7.88
N ALA A 59 5.05 5.59 -7.36
CA ALA A 59 5.52 6.97 -7.20
C ALA A 59 5.87 7.28 -5.73
N PRO A 60 7.10 7.00 -5.33
CA PRO A 60 7.52 6.92 -3.93
C PRO A 60 7.72 8.27 -3.21
N ASN A 61 7.54 9.38 -3.93
CA ASN A 61 7.87 10.73 -3.45
C ASN A 61 6.61 11.59 -3.27
N ILE A 62 5.42 11.01 -3.42
CA ILE A 62 4.17 11.71 -3.20
C ILE A 62 3.72 11.48 -1.75
N THR A 63 3.36 12.54 -1.05
CA THR A 63 2.78 12.42 0.29
C THR A 63 1.34 11.91 0.17
N LEU A 64 0.80 11.28 1.23
CA LEU A 64 -0.62 10.87 1.23
C LEU A 64 -1.58 12.03 0.98
N SER A 65 -1.26 13.26 1.44
CA SER A 65 -2.05 14.47 1.16
C SER A 65 -2.01 14.82 -0.32
N ALA A 66 -0.81 14.96 -0.90
CA ALA A 66 -0.66 15.31 -2.32
C ALA A 66 -1.27 14.23 -3.21
N TYR A 67 -1.18 12.96 -2.80
CA TYR A 67 -1.80 11.84 -3.49
C TYR A 67 -3.33 11.92 -3.45
N ASN A 68 -3.93 12.22 -2.30
CA ASN A 68 -5.39 12.39 -2.17
C ASN A 68 -5.91 13.58 -2.99
N GLU A 69 -5.10 14.64 -3.11
CA GLU A 69 -5.39 15.82 -3.92
C GLU A 69 -5.20 15.60 -5.44
N SER A 70 -4.56 14.49 -5.84
CA SER A 70 -4.32 14.14 -7.25
C SER A 70 -5.57 13.59 -7.92
N GLY A 71 -5.64 13.66 -9.26
CA GLY A 71 -6.72 13.07 -10.05
C GLY A 71 -6.82 11.54 -9.89
N LEU A 72 -7.98 10.96 -10.18
CA LEU A 72 -8.16 9.50 -10.08
C LEU A 72 -7.26 8.75 -11.07
N SER A 73 -6.94 9.34 -12.23
CA SER A 73 -5.97 8.76 -13.17
C SER A 73 -4.56 8.70 -12.58
N ASP A 74 -4.10 9.79 -11.97
CA ASP A 74 -2.79 9.89 -11.31
C ASP A 74 -2.71 8.88 -10.17
N GLN A 75 -3.74 8.83 -9.34
CA GLN A 75 -3.86 7.85 -8.26
C GLN A 75 -3.76 6.42 -8.81
N LEU A 76 -4.50 6.09 -9.88
CA LEU A 76 -4.46 4.77 -10.52
C LEU A 76 -3.05 4.43 -11.04
N VAL A 77 -2.44 5.31 -11.83
CA VAL A 77 -1.11 5.09 -12.42
C VAL A 77 -0.05 4.91 -11.34
N ASN A 78 -0.14 5.71 -10.27
CA ASN A 78 0.75 5.59 -9.12
C ASN A 78 0.59 4.26 -8.38
N ASN A 79 -0.46 3.46 -8.60
CA ASN A 79 -0.60 2.13 -7.99
C ASN A 79 -0.25 0.98 -8.94
N VAL A 80 -0.16 1.20 -10.25
CA VAL A 80 0.11 0.14 -11.23
C VAL A 80 1.60 -0.21 -11.23
N TYR A 81 1.90 -1.50 -11.07
CA TYR A 81 3.24 -2.06 -11.20
C TYR A 81 3.35 -2.94 -12.45
N VAL A 82 4.39 -2.74 -13.27
CA VAL A 82 4.67 -3.57 -14.46
C VAL A 82 5.57 -4.74 -14.05
N ARG A 83 5.09 -5.98 -14.21
CA ARG A 83 5.87 -7.20 -13.93
C ARG A 83 7.03 -7.33 -14.93
N SER A 84 8.23 -7.63 -14.41
CA SER A 84 9.39 -8.04 -15.21
C SER A 84 9.40 -9.56 -15.40
N ASP A 85 9.81 -10.03 -16.57
CA ASP A 85 9.93 -11.47 -16.90
C ASP A 85 11.14 -12.16 -16.24
N ASN A 86 12.03 -11.41 -15.59
CA ASN A 86 13.21 -11.94 -14.91
C ASN A 86 12.91 -12.27 -13.43
N GLU A 87 12.55 -13.53 -13.14
CA GLU A 87 12.17 -13.99 -11.79
C GLU A 87 13.34 -14.14 -10.80
N ALA A 88 14.60 -14.18 -11.26
CA ALA A 88 15.77 -14.39 -10.40
C ALA A 88 16.06 -13.21 -9.46
N LEU A 89 15.53 -12.04 -9.82
CA LEU A 89 15.44 -10.86 -8.97
C LEU A 89 13.98 -10.46 -8.95
N PHE A 90 13.15 -11.25 -8.26
CA PHE A 90 11.84 -10.79 -7.85
C PHE A 90 12.07 -9.58 -6.94
N ARG A 91 12.20 -8.40 -7.56
CA ARG A 91 12.18 -7.11 -6.87
C ARG A 91 10.75 -6.90 -6.41
N ASN A 92 10.41 -7.58 -5.32
CA ASN A 92 9.51 -7.03 -4.34
C ASN A 92 10.29 -5.90 -3.66
N GLU A 93 10.46 -4.77 -4.36
CA GLU A 93 10.57 -3.49 -3.68
C GLU A 93 9.21 -3.24 -3.02
N MET A 94 8.82 -4.08 -2.05
CA MET A 94 7.70 -3.76 -1.19
C MET A 94 8.23 -2.66 -0.30
N MET A 95 7.90 -1.43 -0.64
CA MET A 95 7.73 -0.46 0.42
C MET A 95 6.41 -0.83 1.11
N ASN A 96 6.48 -1.70 2.11
CA ASN A 96 5.37 -2.01 3.03
C ASN A 96 5.01 -0.81 3.93
N GLY A 97 5.53 0.38 3.61
CA GLY A 97 5.12 1.61 4.23
C GLY A 97 3.92 2.16 3.49
N ALA A 98 2.73 1.98 4.06
CA ALA A 98 1.50 2.64 3.66
C ALA A 98 0.90 2.25 2.29
N SER A 99 1.36 1.18 1.60
CA SER A 99 0.74 0.72 0.33
C SER A 99 -0.76 0.45 0.47
N CYS A 100 -1.16 -0.23 1.55
CA CYS A 100 -2.57 -0.44 1.88
C CYS A 100 -3.29 0.88 2.19
N HIS A 101 -2.59 1.92 2.66
CA HIS A 101 -3.16 3.25 2.91
C HIS A 101 -3.46 4.00 1.60
N TYR A 102 -2.49 4.09 0.67
CA TYR A 102 -2.69 4.70 -0.66
C TYR A 102 -3.82 3.99 -1.41
N TRP A 103 -3.85 2.65 -1.31
CA TRP A 103 -4.89 1.85 -1.91
C TRP A 103 -6.27 2.10 -1.29
N SER A 104 -6.33 2.19 0.05
CA SER A 104 -7.58 2.47 0.75
C SER A 104 -8.12 3.84 0.37
N ILE A 105 -7.25 4.85 0.21
CA ILE A 105 -7.61 6.19 -0.30
C ILE A 105 -8.14 6.10 -1.73
N PHE A 106 -7.43 5.41 -2.64
CA PHE A 106 -7.89 5.27 -4.03
C PHE A 106 -9.27 4.61 -4.12
N MET A 107 -9.45 3.47 -3.44
CA MET A 107 -10.73 2.75 -3.48
C MET A 107 -11.84 3.55 -2.82
N LYS A 108 -11.57 4.21 -1.69
CA LYS A 108 -12.52 5.13 -1.05
C LYS A 108 -12.96 6.22 -2.01
N ASN A 109 -12.01 6.94 -2.61
CA ASN A 109 -12.29 8.03 -3.54
C ASN A 109 -13.06 7.53 -4.79
N MET A 110 -12.70 6.37 -5.34
CA MET A 110 -13.44 5.75 -6.45
C MET A 110 -14.89 5.44 -6.07
N PHE A 111 -15.15 4.88 -4.88
CA PHE A 111 -16.51 4.56 -4.45
C PHE A 111 -17.33 5.78 -4.06
N ASP A 112 -16.70 6.81 -3.50
CA ASP A 112 -17.36 8.09 -3.23
C ASP A 112 -17.82 8.75 -4.54
N ARG A 113 -16.99 8.71 -5.59
CA ARG A 113 -17.39 9.18 -6.92
C ARG A 113 -18.55 8.36 -7.51
N LEU A 114 -18.60 7.05 -7.23
CA LEU A 114 -19.73 6.21 -7.62
C LEU A 114 -21.02 6.55 -6.85
N GLU A 115 -20.90 6.88 -5.56
CA GLU A 115 -22.01 7.38 -4.74
C GLU A 115 -22.54 8.71 -5.29
N GLU A 116 -21.66 9.66 -5.60
CA GLU A 116 -22.00 10.98 -6.15
C GLU A 116 -22.79 10.91 -7.47
N VAL A 117 -22.46 9.94 -8.35
CA VAL A 117 -23.19 9.74 -9.61
C VAL A 117 -24.53 9.01 -9.43
N GLY A 118 -24.84 8.56 -8.21
CA GLY A 118 -26.13 8.01 -7.82
C GLY A 118 -26.16 6.48 -7.63
N LEU A 119 -25.00 5.82 -7.53
CA LEU A 119 -24.96 4.41 -7.15
C LEU A 119 -25.23 4.31 -5.63
N PRO A 120 -26.14 3.44 -5.16
CA PRO A 120 -26.51 3.40 -3.74
C PRO A 120 -25.48 2.61 -2.93
N VAL A 121 -24.28 3.18 -2.82
CA VAL A 121 -23.14 2.65 -2.09
C VAL A 121 -22.71 3.63 -1.01
N GLU A 122 -22.15 3.10 0.07
CA GLU A 122 -21.43 3.87 1.08
C GLU A 122 -20.09 3.18 1.30
N SER A 123 -19.01 3.91 1.49
CA SER A 123 -17.71 3.31 1.79
C SER A 123 -16.99 4.02 2.93
N TYR A 124 -16.17 3.28 3.67
CA TYR A 124 -15.32 3.83 4.72
C TYR A 124 -14.03 3.04 4.86
N ILE A 125 -12.96 3.75 5.24
CA ILE A 125 -11.66 3.13 5.50
C ILE A 125 -11.70 2.58 6.93
N TYR A 126 -11.20 1.36 7.10
CA TYR A 126 -10.90 0.81 8.42
C TYR A 126 -9.39 0.60 8.55
N MET A 127 -8.85 0.82 9.74
CA MET A 127 -7.43 0.64 10.03
C MET A 127 -7.27 -0.07 11.37
N PHE A 128 -6.49 -1.14 11.41
CA PHE A 128 -6.19 -1.86 12.65
C PHE A 128 -4.69 -1.96 12.91
N ASN A 129 -4.33 -2.08 14.19
CA ASN A 129 -2.94 -2.22 14.60
C ASN A 129 -2.49 -3.69 14.47
N GLU A 130 -1.59 -3.98 13.55
CA GLU A 130 -0.91 -5.28 13.40
C GLU A 130 0.46 -5.25 14.07
N LYS A 131 0.55 -5.51 15.39
CA LYS A 131 1.82 -5.57 16.14
C LYS A 131 2.72 -4.33 15.94
N THR A 132 3.57 -4.34 14.90
CA THR A 132 4.54 -3.28 14.55
C THR A 132 4.16 -2.48 13.29
N SER A 133 3.01 -2.77 12.66
CA SER A 133 2.47 -2.07 11.49
C SER A 133 0.99 -1.74 11.67
N ARG A 134 0.46 -0.85 10.85
CA ARG A 134 -0.97 -0.62 10.70
C ARG A 134 -1.37 -1.14 9.32
N HIS A 135 -2.43 -1.93 9.22
CA HIS A 135 -3.05 -2.29 7.95
C HIS A 135 -4.37 -1.54 7.81
N SER A 136 -4.69 -1.11 6.59
CA SER A 136 -5.98 -0.52 6.27
C SER A 136 -6.64 -1.23 5.10
N GLY A 137 -7.96 -1.19 5.08
CA GLY A 137 -8.75 -1.57 3.91
C GLY A 137 -10.01 -0.73 3.83
N VAL A 138 -10.89 -1.08 2.89
CA VAL A 138 -12.19 -0.39 2.72
C VAL A 138 -13.32 -1.37 2.96
N ILE A 139 -14.32 -0.93 3.73
CA ILE A 139 -15.63 -1.57 3.74
C ILE A 139 -16.52 -0.81 2.78
N LEU A 140 -17.18 -1.55 1.89
CA LEU A 140 -18.16 -1.02 0.95
C LEU A 140 -19.51 -1.63 1.28
N LYS A 141 -20.51 -0.77 1.46
CA LYS A 141 -21.91 -1.14 1.67
C LYS A 141 -22.66 -0.85 0.40
N HIS A 142 -23.41 -1.82 -0.08
CA HIS A 142 -24.29 -1.66 -1.24
C HIS A 142 -25.73 -1.89 -0.81
N LYS A 143 -26.61 -0.92 -1.07
CA LYS A 143 -28.04 -1.08 -0.84
C LYS A 143 -28.67 -1.69 -2.10
N LYS A 144 -29.19 -2.90 -1.96
CA LYS A 144 -29.86 -3.66 -3.02
C LYS A 144 -31.23 -3.06 -3.35
N PRO A 145 -31.83 -3.42 -4.51
CA PRO A 145 -33.16 -2.94 -4.90
C PRO A 145 -34.27 -3.29 -3.91
N ASP A 146 -34.10 -4.37 -3.15
CA ASP A 146 -35.02 -4.83 -2.09
C ASP A 146 -34.83 -4.08 -0.75
N GLY A 147 -33.87 -3.15 -0.68
CA GLY A 147 -33.54 -2.38 0.51
C GLY A 147 -32.54 -3.05 1.44
N ASN A 148 -32.15 -4.30 1.20
CA ASN A 148 -31.15 -5.01 2.01
C ASN A 148 -29.75 -4.45 1.74
N ILE A 149 -28.92 -4.41 2.78
CA ILE A 149 -27.52 -3.98 2.66
C ILE A 149 -26.64 -5.22 2.48
N GLN A 150 -25.81 -5.21 1.45
CA GLN A 150 -24.72 -6.15 1.26
C GLN A 150 -23.40 -5.46 1.58
N ASN A 151 -22.61 -6.07 2.45
CA ASN A 151 -21.30 -5.55 2.83
C ASN A 151 -20.21 -6.26 2.04
N PHE A 152 -19.17 -5.52 1.69
CA PHE A 152 -18.01 -6.00 0.97
C PHE A 152 -16.75 -5.53 1.69
N ILE A 153 -15.72 -6.37 1.65
CA ILE A 153 -14.38 -6.00 2.07
C ILE A 153 -13.49 -5.86 0.84
N ILE A 154 -12.69 -4.80 0.84
CA ILE A 154 -11.79 -4.45 -0.23
C ILE A 154 -10.38 -4.44 0.34
N ASP A 155 -9.51 -5.23 -0.27
CA ASP A 155 -8.09 -5.32 0.08
C ASP A 155 -7.80 -5.66 1.56
N ALA A 156 -8.47 -6.70 2.08
CA ALA A 156 -8.06 -7.30 3.34
C ALA A 156 -6.86 -8.22 3.13
N GLY A 157 -5.71 -7.80 3.65
CA GLY A 157 -4.49 -8.60 3.73
C GLY A 157 -4.78 -10.02 4.22
N GLY A 158 -4.22 -11.02 3.53
CA GLY A 158 -4.45 -12.44 3.82
C GLY A 158 -5.76 -13.01 3.28
N ILE A 159 -6.91 -12.36 3.51
CA ILE A 159 -8.23 -12.85 3.06
C ILE A 159 -8.34 -12.78 1.54
N ASN A 160 -8.08 -11.60 0.97
CA ASN A 160 -8.15 -11.38 -0.47
C ASN A 160 -7.12 -12.23 -1.24
N LYS A 161 -5.96 -12.49 -0.63
CA LYS A 161 -4.90 -13.36 -1.19
C LYS A 161 -5.36 -14.80 -1.36
N VAL A 162 -6.12 -15.35 -0.40
CA VAL A 162 -6.67 -16.71 -0.47
C VAL A 162 -7.67 -16.84 -1.62
N PHE A 163 -8.57 -15.86 -1.77
CA PHE A 163 -9.63 -15.91 -2.77
C PHE A 163 -9.25 -15.31 -4.13
N LYS A 164 -8.07 -14.68 -4.25
CA LYS A 164 -7.58 -13.99 -5.45
C LYS A 164 -8.58 -12.97 -6.01
N LYS A 165 -9.30 -12.29 -5.13
CA LYS A 165 -10.27 -11.23 -5.47
C LYS A 165 -9.96 -9.99 -4.66
N LEU A 166 -10.14 -8.83 -5.27
CA LEU A 166 -9.93 -7.53 -4.67
C LEU A 166 -11.16 -7.07 -3.87
N ILE A 167 -12.36 -7.34 -4.39
CA ILE A 167 -13.62 -6.99 -3.76
C ILE A 167 -14.34 -8.28 -3.41
N LEU A 168 -14.59 -8.50 -2.13
CA LEU A 168 -15.15 -9.73 -1.60
C LEU A 168 -16.44 -9.48 -0.81
N PRO A 169 -17.55 -10.17 -1.13
CA PRO A 169 -18.77 -10.05 -0.34
C PRO A 169 -18.59 -10.66 1.05
N ILE A 170 -18.94 -9.90 2.09
CA ILE A 170 -19.02 -10.39 3.47
C ILE A 170 -20.39 -11.06 3.65
N ASP A 171 -20.64 -12.11 2.87
CA ASP A 171 -21.83 -12.96 2.98
C ASP A 171 -21.38 -14.39 3.28
N ALA A 172 -21.89 -14.94 4.39
CA ALA A 172 -21.58 -16.28 4.86
C ALA A 172 -22.07 -17.39 3.91
N GLN A 173 -22.96 -17.08 2.96
CA GLN A 173 -23.53 -18.05 2.02
C GLN A 173 -22.79 -18.12 0.68
N VAL A 174 -22.03 -17.09 0.31
CA VAL A 174 -21.44 -16.95 -1.04
C VAL A 174 -20.00 -17.46 -1.08
N ILE A 175 -19.28 -17.39 0.04
CA ILE A 175 -17.88 -17.79 0.13
C ILE A 175 -17.68 -18.65 1.38
N ASP A 176 -17.07 -19.83 1.20
CA ASP A 176 -16.76 -20.73 2.30
C ASP A 176 -15.56 -20.21 3.11
N TYR A 177 -15.83 -19.22 3.96
CA TYR A 177 -14.86 -18.71 4.91
C TYR A 177 -14.59 -19.72 6.01
N SER A 178 -13.32 -19.84 6.42
CA SER A 178 -13.01 -20.53 7.68
C SER A 178 -13.74 -19.85 8.84
N PRO A 179 -14.12 -20.60 9.91
CA PRO A 179 -14.85 -20.03 11.04
C PRO A 179 -14.16 -18.82 11.69
N ALA A 180 -12.83 -18.84 11.79
CA ALA A 180 -12.03 -17.75 12.37
C ALA A 180 -12.07 -16.47 11.51
N VAL A 181 -11.97 -16.61 10.18
CA VAL A 181 -12.06 -15.48 9.24
C VAL A 181 -13.47 -14.89 9.27
N ARG A 182 -14.49 -15.75 9.30
CA ARG A 182 -15.90 -15.32 9.37
C ARG A 182 -16.18 -14.50 10.63
N SER A 183 -15.72 -14.96 11.79
CA SER A 183 -15.86 -14.24 13.06
C SER A 183 -15.21 -12.85 13.01
N SER A 184 -13.98 -12.77 12.49
CA SER A 184 -13.22 -11.52 12.40
C SER A 184 -13.89 -10.50 11.46
N LEU A 185 -14.41 -10.96 10.32
CA LEU A 185 -15.13 -10.10 9.37
C LEU A 185 -16.46 -9.58 9.93
N GLN A 186 -17.23 -10.44 10.59
CA GLN A 186 -18.49 -10.03 11.22
C GLN A 186 -18.25 -9.03 12.35
N GLU A 187 -17.17 -9.23 13.11
CA GLU A 187 -16.74 -8.32 14.15
C GLU A 187 -16.34 -6.94 13.59
N LEU A 188 -15.56 -6.88 12.51
CA LEU A 188 -15.20 -5.63 11.83
C LEU A 188 -16.44 -4.87 11.33
N VAL A 189 -17.43 -5.56 10.77
CA VAL A 189 -18.67 -4.92 10.29
C VAL A 189 -19.53 -4.43 11.45
N ALA A 190 -19.57 -5.15 12.57
CA ALA A 190 -20.39 -4.82 13.73
C ALA A 190 -19.79 -3.70 14.60
N LYS A 191 -18.46 -3.53 14.61
CA LYS A 191 -17.73 -2.66 15.55
C LYS A 191 -17.44 -1.24 15.06
N LYS A 192 -18.34 -0.57 14.32
CA LYS A 192 -18.17 0.88 14.00
C LYS A 192 -17.96 1.77 15.25
N ASN A 193 -18.19 1.27 16.46
CA ASN A 193 -17.97 1.98 17.72
C ASN A 193 -16.93 1.30 18.65
N LYS A 194 -15.79 1.97 18.83
CA LYS A 194 -14.91 1.98 20.01
C LYS A 194 -14.26 0.66 20.43
N THR A 195 -13.19 0.28 19.73
CA THR A 195 -12.08 -0.46 20.35
C THR A 195 -10.77 0.17 19.92
N ASP A 196 -9.81 0.34 20.84
CA ASP A 196 -8.51 0.97 20.59
C ASP A 196 -7.66 0.27 19.50
N ASP A 197 -8.08 -0.94 19.10
CA ASP A 197 -7.39 -1.78 18.12
C ASP A 197 -7.83 -1.53 16.66
N CYS A 198 -8.99 -0.89 16.42
CA CYS A 198 -9.50 -0.63 15.07
C CYS A 198 -10.20 0.74 14.96
N LEU A 199 -9.75 1.55 14.01
CA LEU A 199 -10.26 2.88 13.70
C LEU A 199 -11.04 2.85 12.38
N TYR A 200 -12.05 3.71 12.26
CA TYR A 200 -12.90 3.83 11.08
C TYR A 200 -12.97 5.28 10.64
N PHE A 201 -12.91 5.51 9.33
CA PHE A 201 -12.86 6.85 8.74
C PHE A 201 -13.84 6.93 7.57
N ASP A 202 -14.85 7.77 7.74
CA ASP A 202 -15.82 8.06 6.68
C ASP A 202 -15.20 9.01 5.61
N HIS A 203 -14.12 9.72 5.95
CA HIS A 203 -13.37 10.64 5.08
C HIS A 203 -11.89 10.29 4.99
N SER A 204 -11.30 10.40 3.79
CA SER A 204 -9.88 10.10 3.54
C SER A 204 -8.95 11.05 4.30
N GLU A 205 -9.34 12.31 4.51
CA GLU A 205 -8.56 13.33 5.22
C GLU A 205 -8.33 12.96 6.68
N ASP A 206 -9.37 12.47 7.37
CA ASP A 206 -9.28 12.03 8.76
C ASP A 206 -8.36 10.82 8.90
N PHE A 207 -8.42 9.90 7.93
CA PHE A 207 -7.52 8.76 7.84
C PHE A 207 -6.07 9.21 7.65
N ILE A 208 -5.80 10.12 6.72
CA ILE A 208 -4.46 10.66 6.45
C ILE A 208 -3.89 11.34 7.70
N ALA A 209 -4.71 12.13 8.39
CA ALA A 209 -4.32 12.80 9.63
C ALA A 209 -4.02 11.81 10.77
N GLU A 210 -4.62 10.63 10.79
CA GLU A 210 -4.31 9.59 11.79
C GLU A 210 -3.08 8.76 11.39
N VAL A 211 -2.89 8.49 10.10
CA VAL A 211 -1.68 7.82 9.59
C VAL A 211 -0.44 8.67 9.85
N SER A 212 -0.54 10.00 9.71
CA SER A 212 0.58 10.93 9.92
C SER A 212 1.12 10.94 11.35
N LYS A 213 0.27 10.62 12.36
CA LYS A 213 0.66 10.63 13.78
C LYS A 213 1.56 9.48 14.23
N LYS A 214 1.65 8.39 13.46
CA LYS A 214 2.44 7.19 13.83
C LYS A 214 3.19 6.60 12.64
N GLN A 215 3.65 7.45 11.70
CA GLN A 215 4.28 6.98 10.48
C GLN A 215 5.49 6.11 10.80
N SER A 216 5.36 4.82 10.49
CA SER A 216 6.50 3.92 10.31
C SER A 216 6.49 3.53 8.84
N LEU A 217 7.33 4.16 8.03
CA LEU A 217 7.49 3.73 6.64
C LEU A 217 8.40 2.50 6.60
N ALA A 218 7.80 1.34 6.85
CA ALA A 218 8.47 0.06 6.75
C ALA A 218 8.79 -0.27 5.29
N ILE A 219 10.02 -0.02 4.84
CA ILE A 219 10.50 -0.75 3.66
C ILE A 219 10.47 -2.25 4.01
N SER A 220 10.25 -3.18 3.08
CA SER A 220 10.22 -4.61 3.38
C SER A 220 10.68 -5.34 2.14
N LEU A 221 11.99 -5.52 2.04
CA LEU A 221 12.59 -6.07 0.84
C LEU A 221 12.60 -7.57 0.94
N GLU A 222 11.65 -8.21 0.28
CA GLU A 222 11.55 -9.65 0.16
C GLU A 222 12.36 -10.11 -1.05
N PHE A 223 13.50 -10.76 -0.81
CA PHE A 223 14.26 -11.42 -1.88
C PHE A 223 14.70 -12.81 -1.44
N HIS A 224 14.78 -13.71 -2.41
CA HIS A 224 15.47 -14.98 -2.24
C HIS A 224 16.97 -14.72 -2.26
N SER A 225 17.70 -15.27 -1.29
CA SER A 225 19.15 -15.08 -1.25
C SER A 225 19.81 -15.53 -2.57
N PRO A 226 20.63 -14.66 -3.20
CA PRO A 226 21.39 -15.02 -4.39
C PRO A 226 22.72 -15.71 -4.05
N PHE A 227 23.03 -15.94 -2.78
CA PHE A 227 24.33 -16.47 -2.34
C PHE A 227 24.34 -18.01 -2.31
N GLU A 228 25.39 -18.58 -2.89
CA GLU A 228 25.58 -20.02 -2.99
C GLU A 228 25.65 -20.68 -1.59
N GLY A 229 24.81 -21.69 -1.36
CA GLY A 229 24.71 -22.38 -0.07
C GLY A 229 23.61 -21.87 0.87
N GLU A 230 22.95 -20.76 0.55
CA GLU A 230 21.74 -20.33 1.24
C GLU A 230 20.51 -20.92 0.52
N HIS A 231 19.80 -21.87 1.16
CA HIS A 231 18.51 -22.35 0.64
C HIS A 231 17.51 -21.19 0.60
N HIS A 232 16.43 -21.30 -0.20
CA HIS A 232 15.40 -20.28 -0.43
C HIS A 232 14.87 -19.59 0.85
N GLU A 233 15.63 -18.66 1.39
CA GLU A 233 15.35 -17.92 2.60
C GLU A 233 14.83 -16.54 2.22
N LEU A 234 13.69 -16.19 2.81
CA LEU A 234 13.14 -14.85 2.73
C LEU A 234 13.91 -13.94 3.67
N ILE A 235 14.46 -12.87 3.10
CA ILE A 235 15.06 -11.79 3.87
C ILE A 235 14.07 -10.63 3.89
N THR A 236 14.03 -9.86 4.97
CA THR A 236 13.23 -8.63 5.04
C THR A 236 14.01 -7.53 5.72
N VAL A 237 14.00 -6.33 5.12
CA VAL A 237 14.61 -5.12 5.68
C VAL A 237 13.53 -4.08 5.90
N LYS A 238 13.26 -3.71 7.17
CA LYS A 238 12.29 -2.71 7.59
C LYS A 238 12.91 -1.53 8.31
N ILE A 239 12.83 -0.36 7.68
CA ILE A 239 13.34 0.90 8.23
C ILE A 239 12.21 1.62 8.96
N THR A 240 12.50 2.20 10.11
CA THR A 240 11.59 3.06 10.88
C THR A 240 12.37 4.29 11.37
N PRO A 241 11.71 5.37 11.82
CA PRO A 241 12.41 6.59 12.25
C PRO A 241 13.51 6.40 13.31
N GLY A 242 13.48 5.31 14.10
CA GLY A 242 14.47 5.06 15.16
C GLY A 242 15.24 3.73 15.06
N LYS A 243 14.89 2.84 14.11
CA LYS A 243 15.54 1.52 13.98
C LYS A 243 15.35 0.86 12.63
N ILE A 244 16.28 -0.03 12.28
CA ILE A 244 16.12 -0.99 11.19
C ILE A 244 15.86 -2.37 11.76
N HIS A 245 14.71 -2.93 11.42
CA HIS A 245 14.32 -4.30 11.63
C HIS A 245 14.79 -5.17 10.47
N LEU A 246 15.53 -6.22 10.77
CA LEU A 246 16.04 -7.16 9.78
C LEU A 246 15.56 -8.56 10.10
N THR A 247 15.05 -9.30 9.12
CA THR A 247 14.73 -10.72 9.26
C THR A 247 15.40 -11.56 8.19
N LYS A 248 15.82 -12.78 8.56
CA LYS A 248 16.34 -13.81 7.65
C LYS A 248 15.83 -15.16 8.15
N GLY A 249 14.87 -15.74 7.44
CA GLY A 249 14.18 -16.95 7.91
C GLY A 249 13.57 -16.72 9.32
N PRO A 250 13.91 -17.55 10.34
CA PRO A 250 13.41 -17.38 11.70
C PRO A 250 14.15 -16.32 12.53
N LEU A 251 15.27 -15.78 12.03
CA LEU A 251 16.10 -14.83 12.76
C LEU A 251 15.62 -13.40 12.56
N ALA A 252 15.66 -12.60 13.62
CA ALA A 252 15.28 -11.19 13.61
C ALA A 252 16.27 -10.35 14.43
N TRP A 253 16.61 -9.17 13.92
CA TRP A 253 17.49 -8.20 14.58
C TRP A 253 16.91 -6.79 14.50
N ASP A 254 17.00 -6.05 15.60
CA ASP A 254 16.73 -4.62 15.65
C ASP A 254 18.07 -3.89 15.74
N ILE A 255 18.38 -3.11 14.72
CA ILE A 255 19.57 -2.27 14.66
C ILE A 255 19.15 -0.83 14.97
N GLY A 256 19.78 -0.24 15.98
CA GLY A 256 19.58 1.18 16.31
C GLY A 256 20.00 2.06 15.14
N PHE A 257 19.21 3.08 14.86
CA PHE A 257 19.45 4.03 13.79
C PHE A 257 19.69 5.42 14.38
N ASP A 258 20.89 5.97 14.18
CA ASP A 258 21.21 7.34 14.60
C ASP A 258 20.75 8.34 13.54
N GLN A 259 19.53 8.83 13.71
CA GLN A 259 18.91 9.81 12.83
C GLN A 259 19.71 11.10 12.68
N LYS A 260 20.36 11.58 13.76
CA LYS A 260 21.12 12.82 13.72
C LYS A 260 22.39 12.65 12.89
N LEU A 261 23.08 11.52 13.09
CA LEU A 261 24.25 11.16 12.30
C LEU A 261 23.87 10.99 10.82
N PHE A 262 22.73 10.36 10.54
CA PHE A 262 22.23 10.20 9.18
C PHE A 262 21.99 11.54 8.49
N ILE A 263 21.24 12.46 9.11
CA ILE A 263 20.96 13.78 8.54
C ILE A 263 22.26 14.58 8.32
N GLN A 264 23.19 14.51 9.26
CA GLN A 264 24.50 15.15 9.12
C GLN A 264 25.28 14.60 7.93
N LYS A 265 25.27 13.28 7.74
CA LYS A 265 25.98 12.59 6.66
C LYS A 265 25.36 12.85 5.29
N VAL A 266 24.03 12.85 5.18
CA VAL A 266 23.34 13.22 3.94
C VAL A 266 23.73 14.63 3.51
N LYS A 267 23.67 15.61 4.43
CA LYS A 267 24.09 17.00 4.13
C LYS A 267 25.55 17.09 3.70
N ALA A 268 26.44 16.40 4.42
CA ALA A 268 27.87 16.40 4.11
C ALA A 268 28.18 15.78 2.73
N LEU A 269 27.39 14.81 2.29
CA LEU A 269 27.57 14.14 1.01
C LEU A 269 26.86 14.85 -0.16
N GLU A 270 25.80 15.63 0.11
CA GLU A 270 25.17 16.54 -0.87
C GLU A 270 26.07 17.72 -1.27
N ASP A 271 26.97 18.13 -0.38
CA ASP A 271 27.92 19.25 -0.58
C ASP A 271 29.18 18.85 -1.39
N ILE A 272 29.37 17.56 -1.71
CA ILE A 272 30.53 17.07 -2.46
C ILE A 272 30.17 16.97 -3.94
N SER A 273 30.71 17.87 -4.76
CA SER A 273 30.40 17.99 -6.20
C SER A 273 31.06 16.93 -7.11
N ASP A 274 31.84 16.00 -6.55
CA ASP A 274 32.59 14.99 -7.29
C ASP A 274 32.08 13.57 -6.98
N ASN A 275 31.36 13.00 -7.95
CA ASN A 275 30.67 11.72 -7.93
C ASN A 275 31.63 10.51 -7.96
N GLU A 276 32.25 10.15 -6.83
CA GLU A 276 32.75 8.78 -6.62
C GLU A 276 31.84 7.92 -5.72
N VAL A 277 30.84 8.54 -5.07
CA VAL A 277 29.86 7.84 -4.24
C VAL A 277 28.61 7.54 -5.08
N GLU A 278 28.42 6.25 -5.39
CA GLU A 278 27.33 5.77 -6.27
C GLU A 278 25.92 6.03 -5.69
N ASP A 279 25.80 6.11 -4.35
CA ASP A 279 24.58 6.57 -3.64
C ASP A 279 24.92 7.12 -2.22
N PRO A 280 25.05 8.45 -2.06
CA PRO A 280 25.47 9.07 -0.79
C PRO A 280 24.48 8.88 0.37
N VAL A 281 23.19 8.71 0.07
CA VAL A 281 22.18 8.56 1.12
C VAL A 281 22.22 7.14 1.70
N LEU A 282 22.49 6.15 0.85
CA LEU A 282 22.65 4.77 1.31
C LEU A 282 23.93 4.61 2.15
N GLU A 283 25.01 5.28 1.78
CA GLU A 283 26.25 5.31 2.56
C GLU A 283 26.04 5.99 3.92
N ALA A 284 25.38 7.15 3.94
CA ALA A 284 24.96 7.82 5.17
C ALA A 284 24.13 6.91 6.07
N LEU A 285 23.23 6.08 5.50
CA LEU A 285 22.46 5.11 6.27
C LEU A 285 23.38 4.07 6.91
N PHE A 286 24.30 3.45 6.16
CA PHE A 286 25.20 2.43 6.71
C PHE A 286 26.08 2.93 7.84
N GLU A 287 26.60 4.14 7.69
CA GLU A 287 27.43 4.75 8.71
C GLU A 287 26.65 5.12 9.98
N SER A 288 25.33 5.24 9.86
CA SER A 288 24.43 5.61 10.96
C SER A 288 23.81 4.41 11.69
N LEU A 289 24.18 3.17 11.32
CA LEU A 289 23.66 1.95 11.93
C LEU A 289 24.52 1.46 13.10
N ALA A 290 23.87 1.27 14.25
CA ALA A 290 24.48 0.74 15.46
C ALA A 290 24.44 -0.80 15.48
N PHE A 291 25.27 -1.45 14.66
CA PHE A 291 25.41 -2.90 14.67
C PHE A 291 25.92 -3.42 16.04
N SER A 292 25.32 -4.51 16.53
CA SER A 292 25.71 -5.13 17.81
C SER A 292 27.10 -5.77 17.78
N SER A 293 27.63 -6.13 16.60
CA SER A 293 28.97 -6.66 16.43
C SER A 293 29.49 -6.45 15.00
N TYR A 294 30.81 -6.55 14.83
CA TYR A 294 31.48 -6.47 13.52
C TYR A 294 31.04 -7.62 12.57
N GLU A 295 30.81 -8.80 13.12
CA GLU A 295 30.35 -9.98 12.39
C GLU A 295 28.93 -9.78 11.86
N THR A 296 28.05 -9.17 12.67
CA THR A 296 26.68 -8.83 12.26
C THR A 296 26.70 -7.77 11.15
N ARG A 297 27.62 -6.80 11.23
CA ARG A 297 27.85 -5.83 10.16
C ARG A 297 28.28 -6.49 8.86
N ILE A 298 29.28 -7.38 8.87
CA ILE A 298 29.76 -8.08 7.66
C ILE A 298 28.65 -8.91 7.02
N LEU A 299 27.87 -9.63 7.84
CA LEU A 299 26.78 -10.48 7.34
C LEU A 299 25.76 -9.63 6.56
N TRP A 300 25.35 -8.51 7.14
CA TRP A 300 24.32 -7.66 6.55
C TRP A 300 24.82 -6.77 5.42
N ASP A 301 26.09 -6.36 5.45
CA ASP A 301 26.71 -5.56 4.39
C ASP A 301 26.49 -6.20 3.01
N LYS A 302 26.64 -7.53 2.88
CA LYS A 302 26.39 -8.24 1.62
C LYS A 302 24.96 -8.07 1.08
N TYR A 303 23.95 -8.14 1.95
CA TYR A 303 22.55 -7.94 1.56
C TYR A 303 22.25 -6.48 1.26
N PHE A 304 22.89 -5.58 2.00
CA PHE A 304 22.82 -4.16 1.82
C PHE A 304 23.47 -3.66 0.53
N GLN A 305 24.57 -4.30 0.09
CA GLN A 305 25.15 -4.09 -1.25
C GLN A 305 24.14 -4.46 -2.35
N LEU A 306 23.31 -5.50 -2.14
CA LEU A 306 22.23 -5.81 -3.09
C LEU A 306 21.19 -4.70 -3.17
N LEU A 307 21.09 -3.82 -2.18
CA LEU A 307 20.16 -2.68 -2.17
C LEU A 307 20.69 -1.47 -2.94
N ARG A 308 22.01 -1.42 -3.22
CA ARG A 308 22.61 -0.35 -4.03
C ARG A 308 21.98 -0.31 -5.42
N GLY A 309 21.48 0.86 -5.80
CA GLY A 309 20.75 1.05 -7.06
C GLY A 309 19.38 0.34 -7.13
N LYS A 310 18.89 -0.23 -6.01
CA LYS A 310 17.54 -0.79 -5.90
C LYS A 310 16.62 0.11 -5.09
N ILE A 311 17.12 0.76 -4.06
CA ILE A 311 16.34 1.72 -3.27
C ILE A 311 16.70 3.12 -3.76
N ASN A 312 15.69 3.95 -4.00
CA ASN A 312 15.94 5.35 -4.29
C ASN A 312 16.34 6.09 -3.01
N ALA A 313 17.55 6.64 -3.00
CA ALA A 313 18.17 7.48 -2.00
C ALA A 313 17.20 8.47 -1.32
N ARG A 314 16.41 9.23 -2.09
CA ARG A 314 15.47 10.23 -1.57
C ARG A 314 14.36 9.60 -0.71
N ARG A 315 13.98 8.35 -0.99
CA ARG A 315 13.00 7.60 -0.21
C ARG A 315 13.55 7.26 1.17
N LEU A 316 14.82 6.85 1.21
CA LEU A 316 15.54 6.55 2.44
C LEU A 316 15.64 7.80 3.32
N ALA A 317 16.01 8.94 2.73
CA ALA A 317 16.09 10.23 3.41
C ALA A 317 14.75 10.70 3.97
N PHE A 318 13.65 10.51 3.22
CA PHE A 318 12.31 10.83 3.71
C PHE A 318 11.93 10.00 4.96
N VAL A 319 12.22 8.70 4.97
CA VAL A 319 11.92 7.81 6.13
C VAL A 319 12.78 8.16 7.34
N ALA A 320 14.07 8.31 7.07
CA ALA A 320 15.10 8.46 8.08
C ALA A 320 15.18 9.88 8.62
N GLY A 321 14.62 10.88 7.93
CA GLY A 321 14.61 12.29 8.33
C GLY A 321 13.36 12.75 9.08
N TYR A 322 12.39 11.86 9.35
CA TYR A 322 11.16 12.22 10.06
C TYR A 322 11.41 12.30 11.58
N GLU A 323 11.36 13.49 12.17
CA GLU A 323 11.38 13.66 13.62
C GLU A 323 9.98 13.36 14.19
N GLU A 324 9.89 12.59 15.28
CA GLU A 324 8.63 12.29 16.00
C GLU A 324 7.92 13.55 16.53
#